data_AF-A0A1S3L326-F1
#
_entry.id   AF-A0A1S3L326-F1
#
_cell.length_a   1.000
_cell.length_b   1.000
_cell.length_c   1.000
_cell.angle_alpha   90.00
_cell.angle_beta   90.00
_cell.angle_gamma   90.00
#
_symmetry.space_group_name_H-M   'P 1'
#
loop_
_entity.id
_entity.type
_entity.pdbx_description
1 polymer ?
#
loop_
_entity_poly.entity_id
_entity_poly.type
_entity_poly.pdbx_seq_one_letter_code
_entity_poly.pdbx_strand_id
1 'polypeptide(L)'
;MSDPVPHVFKVQLPFPVGRIVALSRNDFQLMLRHQTLTREQLDFVHDVRRRSKNRIAAQRCRKRKLDCIHNLECEIDKLRTEKNQLISERSHLNQMKLNTWHSVSALCQRVCSEAALRPEQLQVLAKYTSPDCPLSALISPTDPTSPGLGELLQSKASL
;
A
#
# COMPACT_ATOMS: atom_id res chain seq x y z
N MET A 1 16.36 20.05 -49.46
CA MET A 1 17.76 20.39 -49.17
C MET A 1 18.21 19.47 -48.06
N SER A 2 18.89 18.40 -48.43
CA SER A 2 19.33 17.37 -47.48
C SER A 2 20.73 17.72 -47.03
N ASP A 3 20.90 18.12 -45.78
CA ASP A 3 22.22 18.29 -45.18
C ASP A 3 22.95 16.94 -45.15
N PRO A 4 24.22 16.88 -45.58
CA PRO A 4 25.00 15.65 -45.49
C PRO A 4 25.35 15.41 -44.03
N VAL A 5 24.85 14.30 -43.47
CA VAL A 5 25.27 13.78 -42.17
C VAL A 5 26.81 13.68 -42.19
N PRO A 6 27.53 14.35 -41.26
CA PRO A 6 28.98 14.33 -41.26
C PRO A 6 29.40 12.88 -41.09
N HIS A 7 30.20 12.40 -42.05
CA HIS A 7 30.83 11.09 -41.95
C HIS A 7 31.65 11.07 -40.67
N VAL A 8 31.13 10.39 -39.64
CA VAL A 8 31.92 10.02 -38.47
C VAL A 8 33.08 9.22 -39.03
N PHE A 9 34.29 9.79 -39.01
CA PHE A 9 35.50 9.11 -39.40
C PHE A 9 35.48 7.71 -38.78
N LYS A 10 35.42 6.67 -39.62
CA LYS A 10 35.46 5.27 -39.18
C LYS A 10 36.86 5.03 -38.63
N VAL A 11 37.08 5.39 -37.36
CA VAL A 11 38.25 4.96 -36.59
C VAL A 11 38.24 3.44 -36.63
N GLN A 12 39.10 2.86 -37.46
CA GLN A 12 39.20 1.42 -37.59
C GLN A 12 39.87 0.87 -36.34
N LEU A 13 39.24 -0.11 -35.70
CA LEU A 13 39.80 -0.79 -34.54
C LEU A 13 40.21 -2.21 -34.92
N PRO A 14 41.33 -2.73 -34.37
CA PRO A 14 41.75 -4.11 -34.58
C PRO A 14 40.86 -5.13 -33.84
N PHE A 15 39.73 -4.69 -33.26
CA PHE A 15 38.77 -5.51 -32.55
C PHE A 15 37.36 -4.92 -32.62
N PRO A 16 36.31 -5.73 -32.41
CA PRO A 16 34.93 -5.25 -32.41
C PRO A 16 34.62 -4.31 -31.23
N VAL A 17 33.82 -3.28 -31.48
CA VAL A 17 33.36 -2.33 -30.46
C VAL A 17 32.61 -3.01 -29.30
N GLY A 18 31.85 -4.07 -29.57
CA GLY A 18 31.13 -4.83 -28.53
C GLY A 18 32.05 -5.37 -27.43
N ARG A 19 33.29 -5.75 -27.79
CA ARG A 19 34.31 -6.24 -26.84
C ARG A 19 34.67 -5.16 -25.80
N ILE A 20 34.77 -3.90 -26.23
CA ILE A 20 35.10 -2.76 -25.38
C ILE A 20 34.08 -2.59 -24.25
N VAL A 21 32.80 -2.91 -24.48
CA VAL A 21 31.74 -2.68 -23.49
C VAL A 21 31.65 -3.84 -22.49
N ALA A 22 31.88 -5.07 -22.96
CA ALA A 22 31.72 -6.30 -22.17
C ALA A 22 32.83 -6.53 -21.14
N LEU A 23 34.04 -6.03 -21.38
CA LEU A 23 35.19 -6.29 -20.52
C LEU A 23 35.09 -5.60 -19.15
N SER A 24 35.60 -6.28 -18.10
CA SER A 24 35.82 -5.67 -16.80
C SER A 24 36.82 -4.50 -16.89
N ARG A 25 37.02 -3.73 -15.81
CA ARG A 25 38.01 -2.64 -15.83
C ARG A 25 39.41 -3.17 -16.13
N ASN A 26 39.80 -4.27 -15.47
CA ASN A 26 41.15 -4.81 -15.56
C ASN A 26 41.41 -5.45 -16.93
N ASP A 27 40.46 -6.24 -17.44
CA ASP A 27 40.63 -6.89 -18.76
C ASP A 27 40.65 -5.86 -19.90
N PHE A 28 39.91 -4.77 -19.75
CA PHE A 28 39.97 -3.66 -20.68
C PHE A 28 41.33 -2.97 -20.65
N GLN A 29 41.89 -2.72 -19.47
CA GLN A 29 43.24 -2.14 -19.34
C GLN A 29 44.30 -3.07 -19.94
N LEU A 30 44.19 -4.37 -19.70
CA LEU A 30 45.09 -5.39 -20.24
C LEU A 30 45.01 -5.43 -21.78
N MET A 31 43.80 -5.43 -22.34
CA MET A 31 43.59 -5.37 -23.79
C MET A 31 44.25 -4.14 -24.42
N LEU A 32 44.14 -2.97 -23.77
CA LEU A 32 44.78 -1.74 -24.27
C LEU A 32 46.31 -1.80 -24.23
N ARG A 33 46.92 -2.56 -23.32
CA ARG A 33 48.38 -2.73 -23.27
C ARG A 33 48.92 -3.69 -24.32
N HIS A 34 48.14 -4.69 -24.73
CA HIS A 34 48.55 -5.66 -25.75
C HIS A 34 48.31 -5.18 -27.17
N GLN A 35 47.44 -4.18 -27.38
CA GLN A 35 47.13 -3.66 -28.70
C GLN A 35 47.90 -2.37 -28.98
N THR A 36 48.58 -2.31 -30.12
CA THR A 36 49.21 -1.07 -30.60
C THR A 36 48.13 -0.17 -31.20
N LEU A 37 47.69 0.82 -30.43
CA LEU A 37 46.67 1.78 -30.84
C LEU A 37 47.27 3.19 -30.95
N THR A 38 46.82 3.93 -31.96
CA THR A 38 47.08 5.37 -32.10
C THR A 38 46.33 6.15 -31.01
N ARG A 39 46.75 7.40 -30.76
CA ARG A 39 46.09 8.28 -29.80
C ARG A 39 44.59 8.47 -30.12
N GLU A 40 44.27 8.68 -31.39
CA GLU A 40 42.88 8.81 -31.84
C GLU A 40 42.04 7.55 -31.58
N GLN A 41 42.62 6.36 -31.80
CA GLN A 41 41.95 5.09 -31.48
C GLN A 41 41.74 4.90 -29.97
N LEU A 42 42.71 5.30 -29.14
CA LEU A 42 42.57 5.24 -27.68
C LEU A 42 41.44 6.15 -27.19
N ASP A 43 41.43 7.41 -27.62
CA ASP A 43 40.38 8.38 -27.26
C ASP A 43 39.00 7.88 -27.68
N PHE A 44 38.90 7.33 -28.90
CA PHE A 44 37.68 6.72 -29.42
C PHE A 44 37.19 5.54 -28.56
N VAL A 45 38.08 4.59 -28.25
CA VAL A 45 37.74 3.39 -27.46
C VAL A 45 37.29 3.76 -26.04
N HIS A 46 37.94 4.74 -25.41
CA HIS A 46 37.52 5.25 -24.10
C HIS A 46 36.14 5.91 -24.15
N ASP A 47 35.89 6.78 -25.13
CA ASP A 47 34.62 7.48 -25.25
C ASP A 47 33.46 6.52 -25.57
N VAL A 48 33.68 5.55 -26.47
CA VAL A 48 32.73 4.48 -26.76
C VAL A 48 32.38 3.68 -25.50
N ARG A 49 33.39 3.30 -24.70
CA ARG A 49 33.17 2.58 -23.44
C ARG A 49 32.38 3.42 -22.44
N ARG A 50 32.74 4.70 -22.30
CA ARG A 50 32.09 5.66 -21.39
C ARG A 50 30.61 5.83 -21.74
N ARG A 51 30.29 6.15 -23.01
CA ARG A 51 28.91 6.32 -23.49
C ARG A 51 28.09 5.03 -23.33
N SER A 52 28.68 3.89 -23.67
CA SER A 52 27.99 2.60 -23.56
C SER A 52 27.68 2.23 -22.11
N LYS A 53 28.62 2.42 -21.17
CA LYS A 53 28.38 2.19 -19.74
C LYS A 53 27.34 3.15 -19.17
N ASN A 54 27.39 4.44 -19.54
CA ASN A 54 26.39 5.41 -19.11
C ASN A 54 24.98 5.03 -19.62
N ARG A 55 24.86 4.57 -20.87
CA ARG A 55 23.60 4.07 -21.42
C ARG A 55 23.03 2.90 -20.59
N ILE A 56 23.87 1.92 -20.26
CA ILE A 56 23.47 0.76 -19.44
C ILE A 56 23.09 1.21 -18.02
N ALA A 57 23.85 2.13 -17.43
CA ALA A 57 23.56 2.67 -16.10
C ALA A 57 22.22 3.42 -16.07
N ALA A 58 21.96 4.25 -17.09
CA ALA A 58 20.69 4.95 -17.25
C ALA A 58 19.52 3.96 -17.43
N GLN A 59 19.69 2.91 -18.23
CA GLN A 59 18.69 1.84 -18.38
C GLN A 59 18.40 1.16 -17.05
N ARG A 60 19.43 0.78 -16.28
CA ARG A 60 19.27 0.16 -14.95
C ARG A 60 18.64 1.11 -13.94
N CYS A 61 18.95 2.40 -14.02
CA CYS A 61 18.35 3.42 -13.15
C CYS A 61 16.85 3.55 -13.44
N ARG A 62 16.48 3.67 -14.73
CA ARG A 62 15.07 3.70 -15.16
C ARG A 62 14.33 2.43 -14.75
N LYS A 63 14.94 1.26 -14.97
CA LYS A 63 14.36 -0.02 -14.53
C LYS A 63 14.10 -0.04 -13.02
N ARG A 64 15.12 0.26 -12.20
CA ARG A 64 14.95 0.32 -10.74
C ARG A 64 13.86 1.30 -10.30
N LYS A 65 13.74 2.46 -10.96
CA LYS A 65 12.67 3.43 -10.68
C LYS A 65 11.30 2.84 -10.99
N LEU A 66 11.13 2.19 -12.13
CA LEU A 66 9.88 1.55 -12.53
C LEU A 66 9.53 0.36 -11.62
N ASP A 67 10.51 -0.48 -11.29
CA ASP A 67 10.32 -1.59 -10.34
C ASP A 67 9.86 -1.06 -8.97
N CYS A 68 10.45 0.04 -8.48
CA CYS A 68 10.04 0.68 -7.24
C CYS A 68 8.61 1.24 -7.30
N ILE A 69 8.23 1.90 -8.40
CA ILE A 69 6.87 2.41 -8.60
C ILE A 69 5.88 1.25 -8.58
N HIS A 70 6.16 0.18 -9.32
CA HIS A 70 5.30 -0.99 -9.39
C HIS A 70 5.12 -1.69 -8.04
N ASN A 71 6.20 -1.80 -7.24
CA ASN A 71 6.11 -2.37 -5.91
C ASN A 71 5.21 -1.53 -5.00
N LEU A 72 5.35 -0.20 -5.04
CA LEU A 72 4.49 0.72 -4.27
C LEU A 72 3.03 0.62 -4.69
N GLU A 73 2.76 0.51 -6.00
CA GLU A 73 1.40 0.28 -6.52
C GLU A 73 0.81 -1.03 -5.96
N CYS A 74 1.57 -2.12 -5.98
CA CYS A 74 1.15 -3.41 -5.40
C CYS A 74 0.88 -3.31 -3.88
N GLU A 75 1.73 -2.60 -3.14
CA GLU A 75 1.54 -2.39 -1.70
C GLU A 75 0.28 -1.58 -1.40
N ILE A 76 0.01 -0.52 -2.16
CA ILE A 76 -1.21 0.28 -2.05
C ILE A 76 -2.46 -0.59 -2.28
N ASP A 77 -2.46 -1.41 -3.33
CA ASP A 77 -3.61 -2.26 -3.64
C ASP A 77 -3.84 -3.37 -2.60
N LYS A 78 -2.76 -3.92 -2.04
CA LYS A 78 -2.83 -4.83 -0.89
C LYS A 78 -3.48 -4.14 0.31
N LEU A 79 -3.00 -2.95 0.68
CA LEU A 79 -3.54 -2.18 1.81
C LEU A 79 -5.01 -1.78 1.60
N ARG A 80 -5.40 -1.43 0.38
CA ARG A 80 -6.81 -1.15 0.03
C ARG A 80 -7.70 -2.38 0.20
N THR A 81 -7.21 -3.54 -0.24
CA THR A 81 -7.93 -4.81 -0.09
C THR A 81 -8.13 -5.16 1.38
N GLU A 82 -7.08 -5.04 2.18
CA GLU A 82 -7.12 -5.27 3.63
C GLU A 82 -8.07 -4.29 4.34
N LYS A 83 -8.01 -2.99 4.01
CA LYS A 83 -8.96 -1.98 4.52
C LYS A 83 -10.41 -2.39 4.24
N ASN A 84 -10.71 -2.83 3.02
CA ASN A 84 -12.07 -3.21 2.65
C ASN A 84 -12.54 -4.47 3.40
N GLN A 85 -11.66 -5.46 3.58
CA GLN A 85 -11.95 -6.65 4.40
C GLN A 85 -12.27 -6.27 5.85
N LEU A 86 -11.45 -5.42 6.47
CA LEU A 86 -11.66 -4.95 7.84
C LEU A 86 -12.96 -4.14 7.99
N ILE A 87 -13.31 -3.32 6.99
CA ILE A 87 -14.60 -2.60 6.98
C ILE A 87 -15.78 -3.58 6.93
N SER A 88 -15.69 -4.61 6.09
CA SER A 88 -16.72 -5.64 5.98
C SER A 88 -16.87 -6.42 7.29
N GLU A 89 -15.75 -6.82 7.91
CA GLU A 89 -15.74 -7.53 9.19
C GLU A 89 -16.33 -6.67 10.31
N ARG A 90 -15.93 -5.40 10.41
CA ARG A 90 -16.51 -4.44 11.37
C ARG A 90 -18.02 -4.30 11.17
N SER A 91 -18.48 -4.22 9.93
CA SER A 91 -19.91 -4.14 9.62
C SER A 91 -20.65 -5.40 10.08
N HIS A 92 -20.07 -6.58 9.85
CA HIS A 92 -20.63 -7.85 10.27
C HIS A 92 -20.71 -7.97 11.79
N LEU A 93 -19.63 -7.63 12.50
CA LEU A 93 -19.58 -7.63 13.96
C LEU A 93 -20.62 -6.67 14.56
N ASN A 94 -20.79 -5.48 13.97
CA ASN A 94 -21.82 -4.54 14.40
C ASN A 94 -23.24 -5.08 14.22
N GLN A 95 -23.50 -5.76 13.10
CA GLN A 95 -24.79 -6.40 12.88
C GLN A 95 -25.04 -7.52 13.89
N MET A 96 -24.04 -8.37 14.14
CA MET A 96 -24.13 -9.42 15.16
C MET A 96 -24.39 -8.83 16.55
N LYS A 97 -23.64 -7.78 16.92
CA LYS A 97 -23.82 -7.08 18.20
C LYS A 97 -25.26 -6.56 18.34
N LEU A 98 -25.79 -5.92 17.30
CA LEU A 98 -27.16 -5.39 17.30
C LEU A 98 -28.21 -6.50 17.43
N ASN A 99 -28.04 -7.59 16.69
CA ASN A 99 -28.95 -8.74 16.75
C ASN A 99 -28.96 -9.38 18.16
N THR A 100 -27.78 -9.57 18.75
CA THR A 100 -27.65 -10.07 20.13
C THR A 100 -28.27 -9.12 21.12
N TRP A 101 -28.03 -7.81 20.97
CA TRP A 101 -28.62 -6.79 21.84
C TRP A 101 -30.16 -6.84 21.80
N HIS A 102 -30.77 -6.88 20.61
CA HIS A 102 -32.22 -7.03 20.45
C HIS A 102 -32.73 -8.32 21.09
N SER A 103 -32.03 -9.44 20.88
CA SER A 103 -32.43 -10.75 21.41
C SER A 103 -32.42 -10.79 22.94
N VAL A 104 -31.38 -10.22 23.54
CA VAL A 104 -31.25 -10.11 25.00
C VAL A 104 -32.27 -9.12 25.56
N SER A 105 -32.48 -7.97 24.92
CA SER A 105 -33.51 -7.00 25.33
C SER A 105 -34.90 -7.64 25.36
N ALA A 106 -35.26 -8.36 24.30
CA ALA A 106 -36.53 -9.08 24.22
C ALA A 106 -36.67 -10.17 25.29
N LEU A 107 -35.59 -10.89 25.60
CA LEU A 107 -35.58 -11.87 26.68
C LEU A 107 -35.76 -11.20 28.05
N CYS A 108 -35.02 -10.12 28.32
CA CYS A 108 -35.15 -9.33 29.54
C CYS A 108 -36.59 -8.85 29.73
N GLN A 109 -37.22 -8.31 28.68
CA GLN A 109 -38.61 -7.85 28.73
C GLN A 109 -39.58 -9.00 29.09
N ARG A 110 -39.40 -10.17 28.47
CA ARG A 110 -40.23 -11.35 28.78
C ARG A 110 -40.07 -11.80 30.23
N VAL A 111 -38.83 -11.95 30.70
CA VAL A 111 -38.52 -12.38 32.08
C VAL A 111 -39.08 -11.40 33.10
N CYS A 112 -38.92 -10.09 32.87
CA CYS A 112 -39.47 -9.07 33.77
C CYS A 112 -41.01 -9.08 33.80
N SER A 113 -41.65 -9.32 32.65
CA SER A 113 -43.11 -9.42 32.55
C SER A 113 -43.64 -10.67 33.25
N GLU A 114 -43.00 -11.82 33.03
CA GLU A 114 -43.38 -13.10 33.65
C GLU A 114 -43.19 -13.10 35.17
N ALA A 115 -42.11 -12.46 35.65
CA ALA A 115 -41.87 -12.25 37.08
C ALA A 115 -42.79 -11.19 37.71
N ALA A 116 -43.70 -10.59 36.93
CA ALA A 116 -44.63 -9.53 37.37
C ALA A 116 -43.93 -8.39 38.13
N LEU A 117 -42.72 -8.01 37.69
CA LEU A 117 -41.93 -6.99 38.37
C LEU A 117 -42.63 -5.63 38.35
N ARG A 118 -42.71 -5.00 39.51
CA ARG A 118 -43.22 -3.64 39.64
C ARG A 118 -42.20 -2.62 39.11
N PRO A 119 -42.63 -1.44 38.62
CA PRO A 119 -41.73 -0.39 38.12
C PRO A 119 -40.61 -0.01 39.10
N GLU A 120 -40.92 -0.02 40.40
CA GLU A 120 -39.96 0.31 41.46
C GLU A 120 -38.86 -0.75 41.57
N GLN A 121 -39.19 -2.03 41.34
CA GLN A 121 -38.23 -3.14 41.37
C GLN A 121 -37.34 -3.13 40.12
N LEU A 122 -37.89 -2.78 38.96
CA LEU A 122 -37.12 -2.57 37.74
C LEU A 122 -36.10 -1.45 37.91
N GLN A 123 -36.49 -0.35 38.55
CA GLN A 123 -35.59 0.78 38.81
C GLN A 123 -34.44 0.43 39.76
N VAL A 124 -34.62 -0.53 40.67
CA VAL A 124 -33.52 -1.08 41.49
C VAL A 124 -32.59 -1.92 40.63
N LEU A 125 -33.11 -2.79 39.74
CA LEU A 125 -32.28 -3.62 38.85
C LEU A 125 -31.39 -2.76 37.94
N ALA A 126 -31.92 -1.64 37.42
CA ALA A 126 -31.18 -0.68 36.61
C ALA A 126 -29.90 -0.17 37.29
N LYS A 127 -29.93 0.06 38.61
CA LYS A 127 -28.79 0.61 39.36
C LYS A 127 -27.59 -0.32 39.40
N TYR A 128 -27.82 -1.62 39.25
CA TYR A 128 -26.79 -2.66 39.25
C TYR A 128 -26.47 -3.17 37.85
N THR A 129 -27.07 -2.56 36.83
CA THR A 129 -26.95 -2.99 35.45
C THR A 129 -26.03 -2.03 34.69
N SER A 130 -25.16 -2.57 33.83
CA SER A 130 -24.25 -1.75 33.00
C SER A 130 -25.04 -0.83 32.03
N PRO A 131 -24.56 0.38 31.72
CA PRO A 131 -25.18 1.25 30.71
C PRO A 131 -25.30 0.58 29.33
N ASP A 132 -24.35 -0.29 28.98
CA ASP A 132 -24.36 -1.05 27.72
C ASP A 132 -25.26 -2.28 27.77
N CYS A 133 -25.89 -2.56 28.92
CA CYS A 133 -26.77 -3.70 29.09
C CYS A 133 -28.15 -3.42 28.44
N PRO A 134 -28.72 -4.38 27.70
CA PRO A 134 -30.03 -4.24 27.08
C PRO A 134 -31.19 -4.00 28.07
N LEU A 135 -31.00 -4.36 29.34
CA LEU A 135 -32.01 -4.19 30.40
C LEU A 135 -32.15 -2.73 30.85
N SER A 136 -31.11 -1.91 30.67
CA SER A 136 -31.15 -0.46 30.90
C SER A 136 -32.12 0.27 29.97
N ALA A 137 -32.37 -0.28 28.77
CA ALA A 137 -33.32 0.27 27.80
C ALA A 137 -34.80 0.06 28.18
N LEU A 138 -35.09 -0.85 29.12
CA LEU A 138 -36.46 -1.12 29.58
C LEU A 138 -36.93 -0.14 30.67
N ILE A 139 -36.01 0.64 31.23
CA ILE A 139 -36.22 1.38 32.49
C ILE A 139 -36.20 2.91 32.27
N SER A 140 -35.74 3.35 31.09
CA SER A 140 -35.72 4.77 30.70
C SER A 140 -36.82 5.07 29.68
N PRO A 141 -37.85 5.87 30.01
CA PRO A 141 -38.67 6.55 29.02
C PRO A 141 -38.05 7.94 28.78
N THR A 142 -37.02 8.05 27.93
CA THR A 142 -36.58 9.39 27.52
C THR A 142 -35.94 9.39 26.14
N ASP A 143 -36.62 10.14 25.27
CA ASP A 143 -36.12 10.91 24.13
C ASP A 143 -35.37 10.20 22.99
N PRO A 144 -35.72 10.51 21.72
CA PRO A 144 -35.02 10.01 20.53
C PRO A 144 -33.56 10.53 20.38
N THR A 145 -32.99 11.14 21.43
CA THR A 145 -31.67 11.76 21.47
C THR A 145 -30.96 11.44 22.79
N SER A 146 -30.76 10.15 23.09
CA SER A 146 -29.79 9.72 24.11
C SER A 146 -28.49 9.25 23.42
N PRO A 147 -27.33 9.86 23.72
CA PRO A 147 -26.07 9.59 23.06
C PRO A 147 -25.44 8.30 23.61
N GLY A 148 -25.95 7.14 23.17
CA GLY A 148 -25.36 5.82 23.47
C GLY A 148 -24.94 5.03 22.24
N LEU A 149 -25.30 5.49 21.04
CA LEU A 149 -25.01 4.78 19.79
C LEU A 149 -24.60 5.71 18.63
N GLY A 150 -24.37 7.00 18.91
CA GLY A 150 -24.05 8.01 17.90
C GLY A 150 -22.61 7.94 17.37
N GLU A 151 -21.65 7.44 18.16
CA GLU A 151 -20.24 7.43 17.74
C GLU A 151 -19.86 6.33 16.74
N LEU A 152 -20.72 5.33 16.51
CA LEU A 152 -20.37 4.23 15.61
C LEU A 152 -20.73 4.49 14.13
N LEU A 153 -21.35 5.64 13.83
CA LEU A 153 -21.75 6.03 12.47
C LEU A 153 -20.98 7.24 11.90
N GLN A 154 -20.09 7.88 12.66
CA GLN A 154 -19.36 9.07 12.19
C GLN A 154 -17.96 8.84 11.60
N SER A 155 -17.51 7.60 11.39
CA SER A 155 -16.22 7.37 10.68
C SER A 155 -16.36 7.25 9.15
N LYS A 156 -17.45 7.76 8.57
CA LYS A 156 -17.59 7.94 7.12
C LYS A 156 -17.60 9.44 6.77
N ALA A 157 -16.46 10.11 6.95
CA ALA A 157 -16.10 11.34 6.22
C ALA A 157 -14.72 11.81 6.68
N SER A 158 -13.65 11.15 6.22
CA SER A 158 -12.34 11.76 5.95
C SER A 158 -11.36 10.70 5.48
N LEU A 159 -10.85 10.90 4.25
CA LEU A 159 -9.74 10.21 3.56
C LEU A 159 -10.00 8.81 2.98
#